data_AF-A0A2V5ZU77-F1
#
_entry.id   AF-A0A2V5ZU77-F1
#
_cell.length_a   1.000
_cell.length_b   1.000
_cell.length_c   1.000
_cell.angle_alpha   90.00
_cell.angle_beta   90.00
_cell.angle_gamma   90.00
#
_symmetry.space_group_name_H-M   'P 1'
#
loop_
_entity.id
_entity.type
_entity.pdbx_description
1 polymer ?
#
loop_
_entity_poly.entity_id
_entity_poly.type
_entity_poly.pdbx_seq_one_letter_code
_entity_poly.pdbx_strand_id
1 'polypeptide(L)'
;MQTVIQVIATGAGSLRNKIMSDPQLEKKFDFIKVWHKQPSRPHGWAKIHSTRDVHGAINLEWHARSRTLICRVVTNLGNKPNSIIGDFVDYLLARHHSRILTIHIMRR
;
A
#
# COMPACT_ATOMS: atom_id res chain seq x y z
N MET A 1 -14.17 10.82 2.23
CA MET A 1 -12.95 11.29 2.93
C MET A 1 -11.84 10.29 2.64
N GLN A 2 -10.66 10.72 2.16
CA GLN A 2 -9.60 9.82 1.71
C GLN A 2 -8.35 10.02 2.56
N THR A 3 -7.87 8.95 3.22
CA THR A 3 -6.59 8.98 3.96
C THR A 3 -5.46 8.63 3.00
N VAL A 4 -4.38 9.39 3.06
CA VAL A 4 -3.16 9.14 2.28
C VAL A 4 -2.06 8.67 3.21
N ILE A 5 -1.43 7.55 2.88
CA ILE A 5 -0.20 7.08 3.53
C ILE A 5 0.93 7.31 2.54
N GLN A 6 1.95 8.05 2.94
CA GLN A 6 3.16 8.25 2.16
C GLN A 6 4.32 7.51 2.82
N VAL A 7 4.94 6.59 2.09
CA VAL A 7 6.08 5.81 2.56
C VAL A 7 7.31 6.22 1.78
N ILE A 8 8.32 6.73 2.47
CA ILE A 8 9.63 7.04 1.87
C ILE A 8 10.53 5.82 2.06
N ALA A 9 11.12 5.32 0.97
CA ALA A 9 11.88 4.09 0.98
C ALA A 9 13.33 4.25 0.52
N THR A 10 14.16 3.27 0.89
CA THR A 10 15.56 3.13 0.47
C THR A 10 15.77 1.95 -0.50
N GLY A 11 17.01 1.87 -1.01
CA GLY A 11 17.47 0.82 -1.89
C GLY A 11 16.95 0.96 -3.32
N ALA A 12 17.25 -0.05 -4.14
CA ALA A 12 16.86 -0.11 -5.53
C ALA A 12 15.48 -0.77 -5.72
N GLY A 13 14.81 -0.37 -6.81
CA GLY A 13 13.56 -0.97 -7.26
C GLY A 13 12.30 -0.45 -6.55
N SER A 14 11.16 -0.71 -7.19
CA SER A 14 9.85 -0.22 -6.76
C SER A 14 9.34 -0.96 -5.52
N LEU A 15 9.03 -0.22 -4.44
CA LEU A 15 8.36 -0.80 -3.27
C LEU A 15 6.99 -1.36 -3.65
N ARG A 16 6.23 -0.67 -4.52
CA ARG A 16 4.97 -1.17 -5.08
C ARG A 16 5.15 -2.56 -5.71
N ASN A 17 6.15 -2.73 -6.58
CA ASN A 17 6.38 -4.03 -7.21
C ASN A 17 6.72 -5.11 -6.18
N LYS A 18 7.55 -4.80 -5.18
CA LYS A 18 7.85 -5.76 -4.10
C LYS A 18 6.60 -6.17 -3.33
N ILE A 19 5.69 -5.24 -3.06
CA ILE A 19 4.39 -5.52 -2.42
C ILE A 19 3.55 -6.43 -3.33
N MET A 20 3.41 -6.09 -4.60
CA MET A 20 2.62 -6.87 -5.55
C MET A 20 3.21 -8.26 -5.82
N SER A 21 4.52 -8.47 -5.65
CA SER A 21 5.17 -9.77 -5.77
C SER A 21 5.24 -10.55 -4.45
N ASP A 22 4.95 -9.95 -3.29
CA ASP A 22 5.04 -10.66 -2.00
C ASP A 22 3.86 -11.62 -1.84
N PRO A 23 4.07 -12.95 -1.75
CA PRO A 23 2.99 -13.90 -1.50
C PRO A 23 2.45 -13.82 -0.07
N GLN A 24 3.20 -13.25 0.88
CA GLN A 24 2.75 -13.14 2.27
C GLN A 24 1.61 -12.13 2.42
N LEU A 25 1.54 -11.14 1.53
CA LEU A 25 0.47 -10.13 1.51
C LEU A 25 -0.92 -10.79 1.57
N GLU A 26 -1.14 -11.82 0.74
CA GLU A 26 -2.39 -12.57 0.69
C GLU A 26 -2.46 -13.66 1.76
N LYS A 27 -1.34 -14.34 2.05
CA LYS A 27 -1.33 -15.52 2.94
C LYS A 27 -1.45 -15.19 4.43
N LYS A 28 -0.99 -14.01 4.86
CA LYS A 28 -0.84 -13.67 6.28
C LYS A 28 -1.43 -12.32 6.67
N PHE A 29 -1.63 -11.42 5.72
CA PHE A 29 -2.02 -10.03 6.00
C PHE A 29 -3.37 -9.66 5.41
N ASP A 30 -4.16 -10.63 4.94
CA ASP A 30 -5.55 -10.44 4.53
C ASP A 30 -5.74 -9.32 3.49
N PHE A 31 -4.79 -9.23 2.54
CA PHE A 31 -4.86 -8.33 1.41
C PHE A 31 -4.81 -9.09 0.09
N ILE A 32 -5.83 -8.94 -0.75
CA ILE A 32 -5.86 -9.50 -2.10
C ILE A 32 -5.40 -8.49 -3.15
N LYS A 33 -4.63 -8.95 -4.14
CA LYS A 33 -4.18 -8.13 -5.26
C LYS A 33 -5.28 -8.11 -6.32
N VAL A 34 -5.91 -6.96 -6.52
CA VAL A 34 -7.07 -6.85 -7.43
C VAL A 34 -6.67 -6.37 -8.81
N TRP A 35 -5.70 -5.45 -8.90
CA TRP A 35 -5.30 -4.93 -10.21
C TRP A 35 -3.89 -4.35 -10.21
N HIS A 36 -3.17 -4.55 -11.30
CA HIS A 36 -1.88 -3.93 -11.55
C HIS A 36 -1.76 -3.60 -13.03
N LYS A 37 -1.61 -2.32 -13.39
CA LYS A 37 -1.28 -1.95 -14.76
C LYS A 37 0.22 -2.19 -15.01
N GLN A 38 0.59 -3.10 -15.93
CA GLN A 38 1.96 -3.28 -16.47
C GLN A 38 1.97 -2.98 -17.99
N PRO A 39 3.11 -2.81 -18.70
CA PRO A 39 4.53 -2.76 -18.27
C PRO A 39 5.30 -1.47 -18.69
N SER A 40 4.73 -0.53 -19.45
CA SER A 40 5.54 0.49 -20.15
C SER A 40 5.76 1.84 -19.44
N ARG A 41 5.33 2.03 -18.18
CA ARG A 41 5.59 3.29 -17.46
C ARG A 41 5.96 3.11 -15.98
N PRO A 42 7.00 3.79 -15.49
CA PRO A 42 7.35 3.84 -14.07
C PRO A 42 6.27 4.46 -13.16
N HIS A 43 5.22 5.07 -13.74
CA HIS A 43 4.11 5.77 -13.08
C HIS A 43 2.78 5.00 -13.09
N GLY A 44 2.81 3.68 -12.86
CA GLY A 44 1.59 2.88 -12.75
C GLY A 44 0.97 2.90 -11.35
N TRP A 45 -0.31 2.55 -11.25
CA TRP A 45 -0.96 2.24 -9.97
C TRP A 45 -1.21 0.73 -9.84
N ALA A 46 -1.15 0.24 -8.61
CA ALA A 46 -1.65 -1.08 -8.22
C ALA A 46 -2.80 -0.89 -7.23
N LYS A 47 -3.65 -1.90 -7.07
CA LYS A 47 -4.72 -1.88 -6.08
C LYS A 47 -4.75 -3.19 -5.32
N ILE A 48 -4.82 -3.08 -4.00
CA ILE A 48 -5.05 -4.19 -3.08
C ILE A 48 -6.34 -3.94 -2.31
N HIS A 49 -7.05 -5.00 -1.94
CA HIS A 49 -8.26 -4.93 -1.13
C HIS A 49 -8.05 -5.72 0.16
N SER A 50 -8.57 -5.21 1.28
CA SER A 50 -8.65 -6.04 2.48
C SER A 50 -9.71 -7.12 2.28
N THR A 51 -9.43 -8.33 2.75
CA THR A 51 -10.39 -9.45 2.81
C THR A 51 -11.15 -9.50 4.12
N ARG A 52 -10.83 -8.63 5.09
CA ARG A 52 -11.56 -8.51 6.35
C ARG A 52 -12.92 -7.82 6.15
N ASP A 53 -13.78 -7.90 7.16
CA ASP A 53 -15.11 -7.27 7.19
C ASP A 53 -15.08 -5.75 6.90
N VAL A 54 -13.93 -5.11 7.09
CA VAL A 54 -13.69 -3.72 6.68
C VAL A 54 -13.44 -3.68 5.18
N HIS A 55 -14.50 -3.59 4.39
CA HIS A 55 -14.42 -3.43 2.94
C HIS A 55 -13.73 -2.11 2.57
N GLY A 56 -12.43 -2.21 2.30
CA GLY A 56 -11.57 -1.10 1.92
C GLY A 56 -10.52 -1.52 0.90
N ALA A 57 -10.09 -0.57 0.10
CA ALA A 57 -9.05 -0.73 -0.91
C ALA A 57 -7.90 0.24 -0.68
N ILE A 58 -6.70 -0.17 -1.05
CA ILE A 58 -5.52 0.69 -1.04
C ILE A 58 -4.98 0.74 -2.46
N ASN A 59 -4.98 1.95 -3.03
CA ASN A 59 -4.29 2.21 -4.29
C ASN A 59 -2.83 2.52 -4.00
N LEU A 60 -1.91 1.89 -4.71
CA LEU A 60 -0.46 1.97 -4.53
C LEU A 60 0.17 2.61 -5.76
N GLU A 61 0.83 3.74 -5.57
CA GLU A 61 1.51 4.48 -6.63
C GLU A 61 2.98 4.66 -6.26
N TRP A 62 3.89 4.34 -7.18
CA TRP A 62 5.32 4.44 -6.93
C TRP A 62 5.92 5.61 -7.69
N HIS A 63 6.56 6.51 -6.96
CA HIS A 63 7.34 7.61 -7.52
C HIS A 63 8.83 7.29 -7.41
N ALA A 64 9.44 6.83 -8.51
CA ALA A 64 10.80 6.31 -8.51
C ALA A 64 11.86 7.36 -8.17
N ARG A 65 11.71 8.60 -8.66
CA ARG A 65 12.68 9.68 -8.47
C ARG A 65 12.86 10.04 -6.99
N SER A 66 11.77 10.07 -6.22
CA SER A 66 11.79 10.39 -4.78
C SER A 66 11.72 9.14 -3.88
N ARG A 67 11.73 7.94 -4.48
CA ARG A 67 11.55 6.65 -3.80
C ARG A 67 10.35 6.63 -2.85
N THR A 68 9.24 7.19 -3.32
CA THR A 68 8.05 7.38 -2.50
C THR A 68 6.93 6.46 -2.98
N LEU A 69 6.35 5.68 -2.07
CA LEU A 69 5.10 4.99 -2.29
C LEU A 69 3.96 5.86 -1.74
N ILE A 70 3.05 6.24 -2.62
CA ILE A 70 1.82 6.96 -2.25
C ILE A 70 0.70 5.93 -2.20
N CYS A 71 0.09 5.79 -1.03
CA CYS A 71 -0.98 4.85 -0.78
C CYS A 71 -2.27 5.62 -0.49
N ARG A 72 -3.30 5.36 -1.29
CA ARG A 72 -4.60 6.02 -1.20
C ARG A 72 -5.63 5.03 -0.66
N VAL A 73 -6.00 5.19 0.61
CA VAL A 73 -6.96 4.33 1.32
C VAL A 73 -8.37 4.78 1.01
N VAL A 74 -9.19 3.86 0.53
CA VAL A 74 -10.58 4.07 0.14
C VAL A 74 -11.45 3.12 0.96
N THR A 75 -12.37 3.65 1.75
CA THR A 75 -13.39 2.88 2.46
C THR A 75 -14.78 3.34 2.03
N ASN A 76 -15.75 2.41 2.04
CA ASN A 76 -17.14 2.70 1.69
C ASN A 76 -18.01 2.88 2.95
N LEU A 77 -19.15 3.57 2.79
CA LEU A 77 -20.32 3.52 3.70
C LEU A 77 -20.01 3.83 5.19
N GLY A 78 -19.17 4.82 5.49
CA GLY A 78 -18.90 5.23 6.87
C GLY A 78 -17.92 4.35 7.65
N ASN A 79 -17.37 3.31 7.01
CA ASN A 79 -16.33 2.48 7.62
C ASN A 79 -15.08 3.32 7.91
N LYS A 80 -14.64 3.30 9.18
CA LYS A 80 -13.44 3.99 9.63
C LYS A 80 -12.22 3.32 9.00
N PRO A 81 -11.29 4.10 8.39
CA PRO A 81 -10.13 3.53 7.71
C PRO A 81 -9.06 3.00 8.68
N ASN A 82 -9.25 3.17 9.99
CA ASN A 82 -8.24 2.88 11.01
C ASN A 82 -7.70 1.46 10.93
N SER A 83 -8.57 0.46 10.80
CA SER A 83 -8.15 -0.95 10.78
C SER A 83 -7.34 -1.28 9.52
N ILE A 84 -7.82 -0.90 8.34
CA ILE A 84 -7.10 -1.14 7.08
C ILE A 84 -5.76 -0.37 7.02
N ILE A 85 -5.68 0.82 7.64
CA ILE A 85 -4.42 1.55 7.79
C ILE A 85 -3.47 0.76 8.70
N GLY A 86 -3.95 0.33 9.87
CA GLY A 86 -3.15 -0.43 10.85
C GLY A 86 -2.60 -1.72 10.26
N ASP A 87 -3.47 -2.54 9.66
CA ASP A 87 -3.10 -3.80 9.02
C ASP A 87 -2.07 -3.59 7.90
N PHE A 88 -2.24 -2.52 7.10
CA PHE A 88 -1.29 -2.21 6.03
C PHE A 88 0.06 -1.73 6.56
N VAL A 89 0.09 -0.93 7.62
CA VAL A 89 1.33 -0.50 8.27
C VAL A 89 2.05 -1.69 8.92
N ASP A 90 1.31 -2.57 9.58
CA ASP A 90 1.86 -3.81 10.15
C ASP A 90 2.53 -4.65 9.05
N TYR A 91 1.84 -4.89 7.93
CA TYR A 91 2.42 -5.55 6.76
C TYR A 91 3.71 -4.86 6.27
N LEU A 92 3.68 -3.53 6.12
CA LEU A 92 4.85 -2.77 5.65
C LEU A 92 6.05 -2.94 6.57
N LEU A 93 5.86 -2.87 7.88
CA LEU A 93 6.94 -3.03 8.86
C LEU A 93 7.41 -4.48 8.92
N ALA A 94 6.50 -5.45 9.02
CA ALA A 94 6.84 -6.86 9.09
C ALA A 94 7.62 -7.36 7.85
N ARG A 95 7.31 -6.83 6.66
CA ARG A 95 7.86 -7.34 5.39
C ARG A 95 8.91 -6.45 4.76
N HIS A 96 8.88 -5.14 5.03
CA HIS A 96 9.71 -4.16 4.33
C HIS A 96 10.41 -3.15 5.26
N HIS A 97 10.44 -3.34 6.60
CA HIS A 97 11.04 -2.36 7.54
C HIS A 97 12.44 -1.89 7.14
N SER A 98 13.32 -2.80 6.71
CA SER A 98 14.71 -2.47 6.33
C SER A 98 14.82 -1.51 5.14
N ARG A 99 13.73 -1.31 4.40
CA ARG A 99 13.63 -0.39 3.27
C ARG A 99 12.85 0.87 3.58
N ILE A 100 12.20 0.98 4.73
CA ILE A 100 11.32 2.09 5.06
C ILE A 100 12.12 3.11 5.87
N LEU A 101 12.18 4.35 5.39
CA LEU A 101 12.72 5.47 6.17
C LEU A 101 11.64 6.09 7.03
N THR A 102 10.49 6.38 6.42
CA THR A 102 9.39 7.05 7.09
C THR A 102 8.05 6.58 6.54
N ILE A 103 7.03 6.65 7.39
CA ILE A 103 5.62 6.46 7.04
C ILE A 103 4.86 7.69 7.56
N HIS A 104 4.28 8.48 6.66
CA HIS A 104 3.42 9.62 7.00
C HIS A 104 1.97 9.24 6.74
N ILE A 105 1.11 9.39 7.75
CA ILE A 105 -0.34 9.16 7.61
C ILE A 105 -1.02 10.53 7.65
N MET A 106 -1.62 10.91 6.53
CA MET A 106 -2.29 12.19 6.35
C MET A 106 -3.79 11.95 6.27
N ARG A 107 -4.51 12.38 7.31
CA ARG A 107 -5.97 12.37 7.35
C ARG A 107 -6.47 13.73 6.85
N ARG A 108 -7.22 13.74 5.76
CA ARG A 108 -8.08 14.88 5.37
C ARG A 108 -9.48 14.61 5.87
#